data_AF-A0AAV1FAH3-F1
#
_entry.id   AF-A0AAV1FAH3-F1
#
_cell.length_a   1.000
_cell.length_b   1.000
_cell.length_c   1.000
_cell.angle_alpha   90.00
_cell.angle_beta   90.00
_cell.angle_gamma   90.00
#
_symmetry.space_group_name_H-M   'P 1'
#
loop_
_entity.id
_entity.type
_entity.pdbx_description
1 polymer ?
#
loop_
_entity_poly.entity_id
_entity_poly.type
_entity_poly.pdbx_seq_one_letter_code
_entity_poly.pdbx_strand_id
1 'polypeptide(L)'
;MSAVIKMVLRKEAMPLRKLLLQQDQSNLKVSLWRESAVEPLIVGETVRLTHMKLQKNEYGLQVNSTHYTKIEKQQMSQHLHIVGVLKEGGATSSSGPHEGSYEVLLESGETLQISKALWEPSSDEAIQEGALKVKATVKGKNITTMSVL
;
A
#
# COMPACT_ATOMS: atom_id res chain seq x y z
N MET A 1 7.19 9.81 -0.69
CA MET A 1 8.39 8.93 -0.74
C MET A 1 8.88 8.68 0.68
N SER A 2 8.96 7.43 1.14
CA SER A 2 9.65 7.07 2.40
C SER A 2 10.98 6.43 2.02
N ALA A 3 12.09 7.07 2.40
CA ALA A 3 13.44 6.60 2.11
C ALA A 3 14.12 6.07 3.39
N VAL A 4 14.97 5.06 3.23
CA VAL A 4 15.85 4.58 4.30
C VAL A 4 17.06 5.50 4.36
N ILE A 5 17.25 6.15 5.51
CA ILE A 5 18.34 7.08 5.77
C ILE A 5 19.39 6.36 6.62
N LYS A 6 20.68 6.49 6.28
CA LYS A 6 21.77 6.06 7.16
C LYS A 6 22.02 7.14 8.22
N MET A 7 21.82 6.79 9.48
CA MET A 7 22.07 7.65 10.64
C MET A 7 23.33 7.16 11.36
N VAL A 8 24.32 8.04 11.55
CA VAL A 8 25.52 7.68 12.32
C VAL A 8 25.29 8.00 13.79
N LEU A 9 25.30 6.98 14.64
CA LEU A 9 25.21 7.12 16.09
C LEU A 9 26.43 6.45 16.73
N ARG A 10 27.20 7.20 17.53
CA ARG A 10 28.37 6.68 18.26
C ARG A 10 29.35 5.86 17.38
N LYS A 11 29.66 6.38 16.19
CA LYS A 11 30.55 5.76 15.17
C LYS A 11 29.98 4.55 14.43
N GLU A 12 28.74 4.17 14.68
CA GLU A 12 28.06 3.09 13.96
C GLU A 12 26.96 3.67 13.06
N ALA A 13 26.93 3.25 11.79
CA ALA A 13 25.91 3.67 10.85
C ALA A 13 24.69 2.73 10.94
N MET A 14 23.53 3.31 11.26
CA MET A 14 22.28 2.59 11.46
C MET A 14 21.24 3.03 10.43
N PRO A 15 20.53 2.11 9.78
CA PRO A 15 19.42 2.49 8.92
C PRO A 15 18.25 2.97 9.79
N LEU A 16 17.62 4.05 9.33
CA LEU A 16 16.45 4.67 9.90
C LEU A 16 15.45 4.93 8.77
N ARG A 17 14.22 4.47 8.93
CA ARG A 17 13.12 4.76 8.02
C ARG A 17 12.01 5.47 8.78
N LYS A 18 11.58 6.63 8.29
CA LYS A 18 10.44 7.36 8.83
C LYS A 18 9.20 7.08 7.98
N LEU A 19 8.09 6.81 8.65
CA LEU A 19 6.80 6.51 8.06
C LEU A 19 5.72 7.35 8.72
N LEU A 20 4.67 7.63 7.96
CA LEU A 20 3.42 8.17 8.48
C LEU A 20 2.38 7.07 8.30
N LEU A 21 1.83 6.58 9.40
CA LEU A 21 0.67 5.70 9.36
C LEU A 21 -0.58 6.56 9.50
N GLN A 22 -1.56 6.30 8.65
CA GLN A 22 -2.86 6.93 8.71
C GLN A 22 -3.90 5.87 9.08
N GLN A 23 -4.76 6.21 10.03
CA GLN A 23 -5.97 5.47 10.33
C GLN A 23 -7.11 6.47 10.48
N ASP A 24 -8.14 6.33 9.66
CA ASP A 24 -9.24 7.28 9.53
C ASP A 24 -8.71 8.70 9.22
N GLN A 25 -8.96 9.66 10.13
CA GLN A 25 -8.47 11.05 10.06
C GLN A 25 -7.22 11.30 10.92
N SER A 26 -6.70 10.27 11.58
CA SER A 26 -5.56 10.37 12.49
C SER A 26 -4.27 9.92 11.82
N ASN A 27 -3.19 10.65 12.10
CA ASN A 27 -1.86 10.37 11.59
C ASN A 27 -0.89 10.10 12.74
N LEU A 28 -0.06 9.06 12.58
CA LEU A 28 0.95 8.66 13.55
C LEU A 28 2.33 8.60 12.90
N LYS A 29 3.28 9.36 13.46
CA LYS A 29 4.68 9.32 13.03
C LYS A 29 5.38 8.09 13.60
N VAL A 30 5.95 7.28 12.73
CA VAL A 30 6.66 6.05 13.09
C VAL A 30 8.12 6.12 12.61
N SER A 31 9.05 5.71 13.47
CA SER A 31 10.46 5.53 13.12
C SER A 31 10.87 4.08 13.26
N LEU A 32 11.27 3.46 12.16
CA LEU A 32 11.83 2.11 12.11
C LEU A 32 13.35 2.19 12.07
N TRP A 33 14.01 1.43 12.94
CA TRP A 33 15.46 1.39 13.07
C TRP A 33 16.01 0.02 12.65
N ARG A 34 17.27 -0.03 12.23
CA ARG A 34 18.02 -1.27 11.99
C ARG A 34 17.28 -2.21 11.01
N GLU A 35 17.06 -3.46 11.40
CA GLU A 35 16.35 -4.48 10.62
C GLU A 35 14.94 -4.05 10.24
N SER A 36 14.21 -3.38 11.14
CA SER A 36 12.86 -2.90 10.84
C SER A 36 12.85 -1.82 9.76
N ALA A 37 13.94 -1.06 9.61
CA ALA A 37 14.02 0.03 8.64
C ALA A 37 14.11 -0.45 7.19
N VAL A 38 14.62 -1.66 6.97
CA VAL A 38 14.86 -2.21 5.62
C VAL A 38 13.73 -3.12 5.12
N GLU A 39 12.69 -3.33 5.93
CA GLU A 39 11.49 -4.05 5.53
C GLU A 39 10.85 -3.41 4.27
N PRO A 40 10.47 -4.21 3.26
CA PRO A 40 9.97 -3.70 1.98
C PRO A 40 8.53 -3.22 2.12
N LEU A 41 8.33 -2.05 2.70
CA LEU A 41 7.03 -1.38 2.83
C LEU A 41 6.75 -0.44 1.67
N ILE A 42 5.52 -0.47 1.15
CA ILE A 42 5.05 0.38 0.05
C ILE A 42 3.91 1.28 0.56
N VAL A 43 3.84 2.51 0.03
CA VAL A 43 2.73 3.43 0.35
C VAL A 43 1.42 2.84 -0.17
N GLY A 44 0.39 2.85 0.68
CA GLY A 44 -0.91 2.22 0.41
C GLY A 44 -1.03 0.79 0.93
N GLU A 45 0.04 0.18 1.45
CA GLU A 45 -0.08 -1.10 2.16
C GLU A 45 -0.72 -0.92 3.53
N THR A 46 -1.70 -1.77 3.84
CA THR A 46 -2.19 -1.92 5.21
C THR A 46 -1.20 -2.76 6.00
N VAL A 47 -0.71 -2.24 7.10
CA VAL A 47 0.27 -2.92 7.95
C VAL A 47 -0.11 -2.85 9.41
N ARG A 48 0.20 -3.92 10.14
CA ARG A 48 0.11 -3.98 11.59
C ARG A 48 1.51 -3.96 12.18
N LEU A 49 1.78 -2.95 13.00
CA LEU A 49 3.02 -2.84 13.76
C LEU A 49 2.75 -3.20 15.22
N THR A 50 3.58 -4.05 15.81
CA THR A 50 3.47 -4.43 17.24
C THR A 50 4.79 -4.24 17.98
N HIS A 51 4.73 -4.22 19.32
CA HIS A 51 5.88 -4.02 20.21
C HIS A 51 6.66 -2.73 19.90
N MET A 52 5.90 -1.66 19.68
CA MET A 52 6.45 -0.34 19.41
C MET A 52 6.51 0.47 20.71
N LYS A 53 7.49 1.38 20.81
CA LYS A 53 7.64 2.25 21.99
C LYS A 53 7.27 3.68 21.65
N LEU A 54 6.36 4.25 22.44
CA LEU A 54 6.03 5.66 22.36
C LEU A 54 7.20 6.50 22.91
N GLN A 55 7.63 7.51 22.15
CA GLN A 55 8.69 8.41 22.55
C GLN A 55 8.31 9.85 22.19
N LYS A 56 8.41 10.75 23.18
CA LYS A 56 8.30 12.19 22.96
C LYS A 56 9.69 12.74 22.65
N ASN A 57 9.82 13.51 21.59
CA ASN A 57 11.01 14.29 21.27
C ASN A 57 10.66 15.75 21.01
N GLU A 58 11.65 16.56 20.67
CA GLU A 58 11.50 17.99 20.35
C GLU A 58 10.52 18.25 19.19
N TYR A 59 10.27 17.24 18.36
CA TYR A 59 9.39 17.30 17.18
C TYR A 59 8.00 16.68 17.43
N GLY A 60 7.68 16.39 18.70
CA GLY A 60 6.40 15.88 19.15
C GLY A 60 6.41 14.41 19.52
N LEU A 61 5.24 13.79 19.45
CA LEU A 61 5.03 12.40 19.79
C LEU A 61 5.34 11.51 18.57
N GLN A 62 6.22 10.54 18.75
CA GLN A 62 6.55 9.55 17.72
C GLN A 62 6.61 8.15 18.32
N VAL A 63 6.41 7.15 17.47
CA VAL A 63 6.44 5.74 17.85
C VAL A 63 7.64 5.09 17.19
N ASN A 64 8.53 4.51 18.01
CA ASN A 64 9.79 3.95 17.55
C ASN A 64 9.74 2.42 17.58
N SER A 65 10.36 1.79 16.58
CA SER A 65 10.58 0.35 16.62
C SER A 65 11.49 -0.01 17.80
N THR A 66 11.30 -1.21 18.31
CA THR A 66 12.13 -1.85 19.32
C THR A 66 12.74 -3.11 18.72
N HIS A 67 13.64 -3.76 19.46
CA HIS A 67 14.19 -5.06 19.06
C HIS A 67 13.11 -6.15 18.89
N TYR A 68 11.93 -5.98 19.49
CA TYR A 68 10.84 -6.96 19.42
C TYR A 68 9.76 -6.57 18.41
N THR A 69 9.98 -5.50 17.64
CA THR A 69 8.99 -5.02 16.67
C THR A 69 8.69 -6.09 15.64
N LYS A 70 7.39 -6.31 15.40
CA LYS A 70 6.90 -7.16 14.30
C LYS A 70 6.08 -6.32 13.35
N ILE A 71 6.30 -6.54 12.06
CA ILE A 71 5.62 -5.87 10.96
C ILE A 71 4.84 -6.94 10.18
N GLU A 72 3.51 -6.85 10.18
CA GLU A 72 2.63 -7.78 9.47
C GLU A 72 1.90 -7.03 8.37
N LYS A 73 2.03 -7.47 7.12
CA LYS A 73 1.25 -6.92 6.00
C LYS A 73 -0.15 -7.53 6.02
N GLN A 74 -1.18 -6.70 6.05
CA GLN A 74 -2.56 -7.14 6.04
C GLN A 74 -3.14 -7.10 4.63
N GLN A 75 -4.00 -8.07 4.35
CA GLN A 75 -4.91 -8.03 3.21
C GLN A 75 -6.23 -7.48 3.72
N MET A 76 -6.76 -6.44 3.08
CA MET A 76 -8.07 -5.91 3.43
C MET A 76 -9.08 -6.25 2.36
N SER A 77 -10.17 -6.90 2.75
CA SER A 77 -11.36 -7.02 1.91
C SER A 77 -12.20 -5.77 2.08
N GLN A 78 -12.43 -5.06 0.98
CA GLN A 78 -13.19 -3.82 0.95
C GLN A 78 -14.13 -3.77 -0.25
N HIS A 79 -15.19 -2.97 -0.13
CA HIS A 79 -16.10 -2.68 -1.23
C HIS A 79 -15.50 -1.56 -2.07
N LEU A 80 -15.32 -1.82 -3.36
CA LEU A 80 -14.72 -0.90 -4.31
C LEU A 80 -15.76 -0.53 -5.37
N HIS A 81 -15.74 0.75 -5.74
CA HIS A 81 -16.55 1.30 -6.81
C HIS A 81 -15.61 1.62 -7.97
N ILE A 82 -15.65 0.80 -9.01
CA ILE A 82 -14.78 0.90 -10.18
C ILE A 82 -15.49 1.75 -11.23
N VAL A 83 -14.90 2.89 -11.59
CA VAL A 83 -15.47 3.84 -12.56
C VAL A 83 -14.81 3.73 -13.93
N GLY A 84 -13.58 3.21 -14.00
CA GLY A 84 -12.89 3.01 -15.26
C GLY A 84 -11.80 1.97 -15.17
N VAL A 85 -11.46 1.39 -16.33
CA VAL A 85 -10.35 0.45 -16.47
C VAL A 85 -9.50 0.84 -17.66
N LEU A 86 -8.24 1.13 -17.41
CA LEU A 86 -7.24 1.41 -18.42
C LEU A 86 -6.55 0.10 -18.81
N LYS A 87 -6.66 -0.26 -20.09
CA LYS A 87 -5.89 -1.37 -20.66
C LYS A 87 -4.45 -0.88 -20.89
N GLU A 88 -3.45 -1.53 -20.29
CA GLU A 88 -2.07 -1.30 -20.70
C GLU A 88 -1.91 -1.72 -22.16
N GLY A 89 -1.85 -0.71 -23.02
CA GLY A 89 -1.81 -0.85 -24.47
C GLY A 89 -1.61 0.51 -25.13
N GLY A 90 -0.52 1.20 -24.79
CA GLY A 90 -0.11 2.42 -25.50
C GLY A 90 0.66 3.43 -24.66
N ALA A 91 1.98 3.45 -24.85
CA ALA A 91 2.89 4.57 -24.63
C ALA A 91 2.98 5.18 -23.21
N THR A 92 3.88 4.64 -22.38
CA THR A 92 5.14 5.32 -22.03
C THR A 92 6.08 4.32 -21.33
N SER A 93 7.11 3.91 -22.08
CA SER A 93 8.43 3.47 -21.64
C SER A 93 8.66 3.25 -20.12
N SER A 94 8.54 2.01 -19.67
CA SER A 94 9.57 1.38 -18.83
C SER A 94 9.38 -0.13 -18.85
N SER A 95 10.35 -0.82 -19.45
CA SER A 95 10.53 -2.26 -19.45
C SER A 95 10.37 -2.88 -18.05
N GLY A 96 9.31 -3.69 -17.88
CA GLY A 96 9.07 -4.55 -16.71
C GLY A 96 8.12 -5.70 -17.08
N PRO A 97 8.17 -6.86 -16.40
CA PRO A 97 7.63 -8.13 -16.88
C PRO A 97 6.15 -8.35 -16.51
N HIS A 98 5.29 -7.35 -16.67
CA HIS A 98 3.87 -7.43 -16.33
C HIS A 98 2.97 -7.31 -17.57
N GLU A 99 3.20 -8.16 -18.57
CA GLU A 99 2.16 -8.44 -19.56
C GLU A 99 0.93 -9.03 -18.85
N GLY A 100 -0.18 -8.29 -18.81
CA GLY A 100 -1.49 -8.83 -18.39
C GLY A 100 -2.10 -8.25 -17.10
N SER A 101 -1.73 -7.04 -16.69
CA SER A 101 -2.49 -6.27 -15.69
C SER A 101 -3.30 -5.13 -16.30
N TYR A 102 -4.41 -4.78 -15.65
CA TYR A 102 -5.20 -3.59 -15.91
C TYR A 102 -5.05 -2.60 -14.76
N GLU A 103 -5.09 -1.31 -15.07
CA GLU A 103 -5.18 -0.26 -14.07
C GLU A 103 -6.64 0.16 -13.92
N VAL A 104 -7.15 0.11 -12.70
CA VAL A 104 -8.54 0.36 -12.36
C VAL A 104 -8.63 1.67 -11.62
N LEU A 105 -9.47 2.58 -12.10
CA LEU A 105 -9.79 3.84 -11.45
C LEU A 105 -11.02 3.66 -10.55
N LEU A 106 -10.83 3.97 -9.27
CA LEU A 106 -11.89 3.99 -8.27
C LEU A 106 -12.64 5.32 -8.28
N GLU A 107 -13.88 5.32 -7.79
CA GLU A 107 -14.68 6.54 -7.58
C GLU A 107 -13.98 7.53 -6.62
N SER A 108 -13.15 7.03 -5.70
CA SER A 108 -12.31 7.85 -4.82
C SER A 108 -11.21 8.64 -5.54
N GLY A 109 -10.98 8.36 -6.83
CA GLY A 109 -9.88 8.92 -7.62
C GLY A 109 -8.56 8.16 -7.48
N GLU A 110 -8.52 7.08 -6.69
CA GLU A 110 -7.33 6.23 -6.55
C GLU A 110 -7.25 5.18 -7.68
N THR A 111 -6.02 4.80 -8.06
CA THR A 111 -5.79 3.73 -9.03
C THR A 111 -5.20 2.47 -8.38
N LEU A 112 -5.74 1.31 -8.77
CA LEU A 112 -5.29 -0.01 -8.34
C LEU A 112 -4.98 -0.89 -9.55
N GLN A 113 -4.04 -1.83 -9.40
CA GLN A 113 -3.74 -2.82 -10.42
C GLN A 113 -4.55 -4.10 -10.18
N ILE A 114 -5.16 -4.63 -11.23
CA ILE A 114 -5.84 -5.93 -11.24
C ILE A 114 -5.26 -6.81 -12.35
N SER A 115 -5.21 -8.12 -12.15
CA SER A 115 -4.82 -9.02 -13.23
C SER A 115 -5.95 -9.20 -14.25
N LYS A 116 -5.58 -9.37 -15.52
CA LYS A 116 -6.53 -9.59 -16.62
C LYS A 116 -7.46 -10.78 -16.36
N ALA A 117 -6.94 -11.89 -15.84
CA ALA A 117 -7.71 -13.08 -15.50
C ALA A 117 -8.77 -12.85 -14.40
N LEU A 118 -8.56 -11.88 -13.51
CA LEU A 118 -9.55 -11.51 -12.49
C LEU A 118 -10.60 -10.52 -13.02
N TRP A 119 -10.26 -9.73 -14.05
CA TRP A 119 -11.14 -8.71 -14.61
C TRP A 119 -12.08 -9.26 -15.69
N GLU A 120 -11.57 -10.11 -16.59
CA GLU A 120 -12.33 -10.63 -17.74
C GLU A 120 -13.68 -11.28 -17.38
N PRO A 121 -13.82 -12.07 -16.30
CA PRO A 121 -15.12 -12.64 -15.92
C PRO A 121 -16.17 -11.59 -15.53
N SER A 122 -15.74 -10.37 -15.19
CA SER A 122 -16.59 -9.30 -14.68
C SER A 122 -16.90 -8.23 -15.72
N SER A 123 -16.27 -8.25 -16.89
CA SER A 123 -16.46 -7.23 -17.92
C SER A 123 -17.81 -7.31 -18.63
N ASP A 124 -18.43 -8.50 -18.69
CA ASP A 124 -19.60 -8.71 -19.54
C ASP A 124 -20.90 -8.19 -18.92
N GLU A 125 -21.00 -8.15 -17.58
CA GLU A 125 -22.18 -7.62 -16.86
C GLU A 125 -21.99 -6.17 -16.39
N ALA A 126 -20.74 -5.71 -16.22
CA ALA A 126 -20.42 -4.47 -15.50
C ALA A 126 -20.49 -3.17 -16.31
N ILE A 127 -20.43 -3.24 -17.64
CA ILE A 127 -20.23 -2.05 -18.49
C ILE A 127 -21.53 -1.22 -18.64
N GLN A 128 -22.69 -1.73 -18.19
CA GLN A 128 -23.98 -1.08 -18.45
C GLN A 128 -24.39 0.00 -17.42
N GLU A 129 -23.86 0.01 -16.20
CA GLU A 129 -24.36 0.89 -15.11
C GLU A 129 -23.41 2.04 -14.69
N GLY A 130 -22.32 2.29 -15.42
CA GLY A 130 -21.45 3.45 -15.21
C GLY A 130 -20.53 3.38 -13.99
N ALA A 131 -20.81 2.53 -12.99
CA ALA A 131 -19.88 2.18 -11.92
C ALA A 131 -20.10 0.73 -11.45
N LEU A 132 -19.02 -0.06 -11.45
CA LEU A 132 -19.05 -1.45 -11.01
C LEU A 132 -18.76 -1.55 -9.51
N LYS A 133 -19.72 -2.07 -8.74
CA LYS A 133 -19.53 -2.37 -7.32
C LYS A 133 -18.93 -3.77 -7.17
N VAL A 134 -17.76 -3.86 -6.57
CA VAL A 134 -17.09 -5.13 -6.31
C VAL A 134 -16.70 -5.25 -4.84
N LYS A 135 -16.73 -6.46 -4.33
CA LYS A 135 -16.02 -6.82 -3.10
C LYS A 135 -14.66 -7.35 -3.50
N ALA A 136 -13.59 -6.67 -3.09
CA ALA A 136 -12.24 -7.02 -3.49
C ALA A 136 -11.30 -7.11 -2.29
N THR A 137 -10.36 -8.04 -2.35
CA THR A 137 -9.24 -8.13 -1.40
C THR A 137 -8.04 -7.42 -1.99
N VAL A 138 -7.59 -6.37 -1.31
CA VAL A 138 -6.50 -5.50 -1.74
C VAL A 138 -5.26 -5.76 -0.89
N LYS A 139 -4.11 -5.86 -1.56
CA LYS A 139 -2.77 -5.95 -0.95
C LYS A 139 -1.89 -4.85 -1.54
N GLY A 140 -1.74 -3.76 -0.80
CA GLY A 140 -1.05 -2.57 -1.32
C GLY A 140 -1.83 -1.94 -2.46
N LYS A 141 -1.22 -1.82 -3.64
CA LYS A 141 -1.89 -1.31 -4.85
C LYS A 141 -2.51 -2.40 -5.73
N ASN A 142 -2.49 -3.66 -5.29
CA ASN A 142 -2.90 -4.79 -6.12
C ASN A 142 -4.18 -5.43 -5.60
N ILE A 143 -5.11 -5.72 -6.51
CA ILE A 143 -6.32 -6.50 -6.25
C ILE A 143 -5.96 -7.98 -6.42
N THR A 144 -6.07 -8.77 -5.35
CA THR A 144 -5.73 -10.21 -5.37
C THR A 144 -6.94 -11.10 -5.54
N THR A 145 -8.12 -10.62 -5.18
CA THR A 145 -9.40 -11.35 -5.30
C THR A 145 -10.50 -10.34 -5.51
N MET A 146 -11.46 -10.65 -6.39
CA MET A 146 -12.57 -9.77 -6.70
C MET A 146 -13.84 -10.60 -6.93
N SER A 147 -14.97 -10.10 -6.45
CA SER A 147 -16.31 -10.63 -6.72
C SER A 147 -17.26 -9.46 -6.94
N VAL A 148 -18.00 -9.48 -8.06
CA VAL A 148 -19.03 -8.49 -8.36
C VAL A 148 -20.19 -8.64 -7.37
N LEU A 149 -20.78 -7.50 -6.97
CA LEU A 149 -21.92 -7.43 -6.06
C LEU A 149 -23.24 -7.23 -6.80
#